data_AF-A0A545SSP7-F1
#
_entry.id   AF-A0A545SSP7-F1
#
_cell.length_a   1.000
_cell.length_b   1.000
_cell.length_c   1.000
_cell.angle_alpha   90.00
_cell.angle_beta   90.00
_cell.angle_gamma   90.00
#
_symmetry.space_group_name_H-M   'P 1'
#
loop_
_entity.id
_entity.type
_entity.pdbx_description
1 polymer ?
#
loop_
_entity_poly.entity_id
_entity_poly.type
_entity_poly.pdbx_seq_one_letter_code
_entity_poly.pdbx_strand_id
1 'polypeptide(L)'
;MNELVEFLTKPQRVINGSNSKGVQDFKDQIDRGYVFVKFTETKGGTDLGVRMDPDSCDISKADFEAATGSVHIEGDLELNYVKVRCKADINLENLEGEGYLVPLEDDEESAA
;
A
#
# COMPACT_ATOMS: atom_id res chain seq x y z
N MET A 1 -6.80 -19.20 -6.00
CA MET A 1 -6.54 -17.77 -5.77
C MET A 1 -7.87 -17.07 -5.53
N ASN A 2 -7.92 -16.01 -4.72
CA ASN A 2 -9.17 -15.28 -4.45
C ASN A 2 -9.38 -14.21 -5.52
N GLU A 3 -10.58 -14.10 -6.10
CA GLU A 3 -10.88 -13.16 -7.20
C GLU A 3 -10.54 -11.70 -6.85
N LEU A 4 -10.69 -11.30 -5.58
CA LEU A 4 -10.29 -9.97 -5.12
C LEU A 4 -8.77 -9.79 -5.16
N VAL A 5 -8.01 -10.81 -4.73
CA VAL A 5 -6.54 -10.75 -4.74
C VAL A 5 -6.05 -10.61 -6.18
N GLU A 6 -6.57 -11.41 -7.11
CA GLU A 6 -6.25 -11.34 -8.54
C GLU A 6 -6.64 -9.99 -9.17
N PHE A 7 -7.74 -9.38 -8.72
CA PHE A 7 -8.11 -8.04 -9.16
C PHE A 7 -7.11 -6.99 -8.64
N LEU A 8 -6.70 -7.13 -7.38
CA LEU A 8 -5.79 -6.22 -6.72
C LEU A 8 -4.32 -6.40 -7.12
N THR A 9 -3.96 -7.46 -7.85
CA THR A 9 -2.59 -7.61 -8.38
C THR A 9 -2.28 -6.68 -9.56
N LYS A 10 -3.30 -5.99 -10.09
CA LYS A 10 -3.12 -5.02 -11.18
C LYS A 10 -2.90 -3.63 -10.60
N PRO A 11 -1.98 -2.84 -11.19
CA PRO A 11 -1.81 -1.44 -10.82
C PRO A 11 -3.11 -0.70 -11.04
N GLN A 12 -3.57 0.00 -10.00
CA GLN A 12 -4.83 0.71 -9.99
C GLN A 12 -4.79 1.89 -9.03
N ARG A 13 -5.78 2.78 -9.12
CA ARG A 13 -5.79 4.00 -8.30
C ARG A 13 -6.00 3.68 -6.82
N VAL A 14 -5.04 4.10 -6.01
CA VAL A 14 -5.10 4.04 -4.56
C VAL A 14 -5.06 5.43 -3.95
N ILE A 15 -5.68 5.57 -2.78
CA ILE A 15 -5.59 6.76 -1.95
C ILE A 15 -5.12 6.38 -0.55
N ASN A 16 -4.52 7.33 0.15
CA ASN A 16 -4.32 7.19 1.58
C ASN A 16 -5.69 7.07 2.26
N GLY A 17 -5.85 6.09 3.16
CA GLY A 17 -7.09 5.54 3.70
C GLY A 17 -8.26 6.51 3.93
N SER A 18 -9.48 5.96 4.01
CA SER A 18 -10.74 6.71 4.01
C SER A 18 -10.86 7.89 5.00
N ASN A 19 -10.05 7.91 6.06
CA ASN A 19 -10.13 8.91 7.14
C ASN A 19 -8.85 9.76 7.27
N SER A 20 -7.96 9.73 6.29
CA SER A 20 -6.70 10.48 6.35
C SER A 20 -6.95 11.98 6.33
N LYS A 21 -6.35 12.68 7.30
CA LYS A 21 -6.58 14.12 7.54
C LYS A 21 -5.57 15.03 6.82
N GLY A 22 -4.76 14.47 5.92
CA GLY A 22 -3.71 15.19 5.19
C GLY A 22 -2.34 14.53 5.31
N VAL A 23 -1.32 15.19 4.76
CA VAL A 23 0.07 14.71 4.69
C VAL A 23 0.68 14.47 6.07
N GLN A 24 0.28 15.24 7.09
CA GLN A 24 0.78 15.07 8.45
C GLN A 24 0.27 13.78 9.11
N ASP A 25 -0.99 13.40 8.85
CA ASP A 25 -1.55 12.13 9.32
C ASP A 25 -0.86 10.95 8.62
N PHE A 26 -0.60 11.09 7.33
CA PHE A 26 0.19 10.10 6.59
C PHE A 26 1.61 9.94 7.15
N LYS A 27 2.27 11.05 7.48
CA LYS A 27 3.58 11.03 8.11
C LYS A 27 3.55 10.28 9.45
N ASP A 28 2.54 10.52 10.28
CA ASP A 28 2.36 9.82 11.56
C ASP A 28 2.10 8.32 11.38
N GLN A 29 1.33 7.93 10.36
CA GLN A 29 1.16 6.52 9.97
C GLN A 29 2.49 5.87 9.56
N ILE A 30 3.30 6.57 8.75
CA ILE A 30 4.63 6.11 8.33
C ILE A 30 5.57 5.97 9.53
N ASP A 31 5.59 6.95 10.43
CA ASP A 31 6.40 6.94 11.65
C ASP A 31 6.07 5.75 12.57
N ARG A 32 4.79 5.36 12.61
CA ARG A 32 4.31 4.15 13.31
C ARG A 32 4.59 2.85 12.56
N GLY A 33 5.03 2.91 11.30
CA GLY A 33 5.26 1.75 10.43
C GLY A 33 3.98 1.06 9.98
N TYR A 34 2.84 1.76 9.96
CA TYR A 34 1.55 1.19 9.58
C TYR A 34 0.69 2.22 8.87
N VAL A 35 0.38 1.96 7.59
CA VAL A 35 -0.42 2.86 6.76
C VAL A 35 -1.70 2.21 6.27
N PHE A 36 -2.70 3.04 6.03
CA PHE A 36 -3.94 2.61 5.38
C PHE A 36 -3.90 2.98 3.90
N VAL A 37 -4.04 1.97 3.04
CA VAL A 37 -4.14 2.13 1.59
C VAL A 37 -5.54 1.72 1.16
N LYS A 38 -6.24 2.63 0.48
CA LYS A 38 -7.57 2.36 -0.05
C LYS A 38 -7.53 2.20 -1.56
N PHE A 39 -7.93 1.03 -2.03
CA PHE A 39 -8.19 0.77 -3.44
C PHE A 39 -9.57 1.33 -3.80
N THR A 40 -9.61 2.31 -4.71
CA THR A 40 -10.85 3.04 -5.03
C THR A 40 -11.68 2.38 -6.14
N GLU A 41 -11.05 1.55 -6.96
CA GLU A 41 -11.69 0.90 -8.12
C GLU A 41 -12.50 -0.36 -7.75
N THR A 42 -12.39 -0.84 -6.51
CA THR A 42 -13.21 -1.96 -6.01
C THR A 42 -14.62 -1.51 -5.64
N LYS A 43 -15.61 -2.41 -5.72
CA LYS A 43 -17.01 -2.09 -5.35
C LYS A 43 -17.13 -1.77 -3.86
N GLY A 44 -17.23 -0.48 -3.53
CA GLY A 44 -17.30 0.03 -2.16
C GLY A 44 -15.96 0.52 -1.60
N GLY A 45 -14.88 0.35 -2.35
CA GLY A 45 -13.52 0.60 -1.92
C GLY A 45 -12.99 -0.48 -0.98
N THR A 46 -11.70 -0.75 -1.05
CA THR A 46 -11.03 -1.73 -0.18
C THR A 46 -9.94 -1.01 0.60
N ASP A 47 -10.22 -0.71 1.87
CA ASP A 47 -9.21 -0.19 2.80
C ASP A 47 -8.41 -1.36 3.38
N LEU A 48 -7.11 -1.37 3.09
CA LEU A 48 -6.16 -2.34 3.60
C LEU A 48 -5.17 -1.63 4.53
N GLY A 49 -4.98 -2.20 5.72
CA GLY A 49 -3.90 -1.80 6.60
C GLY A 49 -2.63 -2.55 6.21
N VAL A 50 -1.60 -1.81 5.84
CA VAL A 50 -0.33 -2.33 5.37
C VAL A 50 0.72 -2.02 6.42
N ARG A 51 1.36 -3.06 6.93
CA ARG A 51 2.52 -2.91 7.82
C ARG A 51 3.74 -2.62 6.95
N MET A 52 4.30 -1.43 7.09
CA MET A 52 5.42 -0.99 6.26
C MET A 52 6.67 -1.81 6.55
N ASP A 53 7.39 -2.14 5.49
CA ASP A 53 8.72 -2.71 5.53
C ASP A 53 9.74 -1.57 5.32
N PRO A 54 10.42 -1.09 6.38
CA PRO A 54 11.28 0.10 6.30
C PRO A 54 12.49 -0.09 5.38
N ASP A 55 12.92 -1.32 5.14
CA ASP A 55 14.01 -1.64 4.21
C ASP A 55 13.56 -1.58 2.73
N SER A 56 12.29 -1.82 2.45
CA SER A 56 11.72 -1.78 1.09
C SER A 56 11.00 -0.46 0.76
N CYS A 57 10.61 0.33 1.77
CA CYS A 57 9.97 1.62 1.56
C CYS A 57 10.97 2.72 1.17
N ASP A 58 10.65 3.53 0.16
CA ASP A 58 11.43 4.74 -0.17
C ASP A 58 10.60 6.00 0.13
N ILE A 59 11.00 6.70 1.19
CA ILE A 59 10.43 8.00 1.58
C ILE A 59 11.40 9.15 1.32
N SER A 60 12.56 8.87 0.70
CA SER A 60 13.64 9.86 0.50
C SER A 60 13.22 11.03 -0.40
N LYS A 61 12.23 10.82 -1.27
CA LYS A 61 11.71 11.82 -2.21
C LYS A 61 10.51 12.61 -1.67
N ALA A 62 10.07 12.31 -0.45
CA ALA A 62 8.84 12.86 0.11
C ALA A 62 9.14 14.03 1.04
N ASP A 63 8.55 15.18 0.72
CA ASP A 63 8.63 16.39 1.54
C ASP A 63 7.27 16.62 2.24
N PHE A 64 7.19 16.16 3.50
CA PHE A 64 5.97 16.26 4.30
C PHE A 64 5.68 17.68 4.79
N GLU A 65 6.68 18.57 4.78
CA GLU A 65 6.52 19.98 5.18
C GLU A 65 5.91 20.81 4.05
N ALA A 66 6.40 20.61 2.83
CA ALA A 66 5.88 21.25 1.61
C ALA A 66 4.69 20.51 0.98
N ALA A 67 4.36 19.30 1.47
CA ALA A 67 3.35 18.41 0.87
C ALA A 67 3.65 18.10 -0.61
N THR A 68 4.92 17.85 -0.95
CA THR A 68 5.36 17.59 -2.32
C THR A 68 6.19 16.32 -2.41
N GLY A 69 6.23 15.73 -3.61
CA GLY A 69 6.97 14.49 -3.86
C GLY A 69 6.11 13.24 -3.69
N SER A 70 6.76 12.08 -3.70
CA SER A 70 6.11 10.78 -3.68
C SER A 70 6.79 9.84 -2.68
N VAL A 71 6.01 9.01 -2.02
CA VAL A 71 6.51 7.89 -1.23
C VAL A 71 6.25 6.58 -1.96
N HIS A 72 7.22 5.68 -1.92
CA HIS A 72 7.03 4.28 -2.24
C HIS A 72 6.85 3.51 -0.95
N ILE A 73 5.69 2.88 -0.78
CA ILE A 73 5.37 2.07 0.38
C ILE A 73 5.28 0.62 -0.05
N GLU A 74 6.03 -0.23 0.64
CA GLU A 74 5.93 -1.66 0.53
C GLU A 74 5.64 -2.25 1.91
N GLY A 75 4.81 -3.29 1.95
CA GLY A 75 4.52 -3.95 3.20
C GLY A 75 3.76 -5.24 3.04
N ASP A 76 3.96 -6.14 3.97
CA ASP A 76 3.35 -7.46 3.97
C ASP A 76 2.02 -7.43 4.74
N LEU A 77 1.01 -8.08 4.18
CA LEU A 77 -0.28 -8.28 4.82
C LEU A 77 -0.87 -9.62 4.40
N GLU A 78 -1.86 -10.08 5.17
CA GLU A 78 -2.65 -11.26 4.81
C GLU A 78 -4.03 -10.80 4.36
N LEU A 79 -4.40 -11.11 3.12
CA LEU A 79 -5.71 -10.81 2.56
C LEU A 79 -6.40 -12.11 2.17
N ASN A 80 -7.56 -12.38 2.78
CA ASN A 80 -8.32 -13.62 2.57
C ASN A 80 -7.46 -14.90 2.73
N TYR A 81 -6.62 -14.96 3.77
CA TYR A 81 -5.69 -16.07 4.05
C TYR A 81 -4.57 -16.26 3.01
N VAL A 82 -4.34 -15.25 2.16
CA VAL A 82 -3.23 -15.21 1.22
C VAL A 82 -2.23 -14.16 1.71
N LYS A 83 -0.98 -14.56 1.95
CA LYS A 83 0.10 -13.61 2.19
C LYS A 83 0.36 -12.84 0.90
N VAL A 84 0.33 -11.52 1.00
CA VAL A 84 0.54 -10.62 -0.13
C VAL A 84 1.45 -9.49 0.34
N ARG A 85 2.29 -8.99 -0.56
CA ARG A 85 3.01 -7.74 -0.39
C ARG A 85 2.27 -6.64 -1.13
N CYS A 86 1.80 -5.64 -0.41
CA CYS A 86 1.26 -4.43 -1.02
C CYS A 86 2.41 -3.53 -1.43
N LYS A 87 2.33 -3.02 -2.66
CA LYS A 87 3.19 -1.96 -3.17
C LYS A 87 2.30 -0.80 -3.57
N ALA A 88 2.57 0.38 -3.03
CA ALA A 88 1.79 1.58 -3.28
C ALA A 88 2.70 2.80 -3.39
N ASP A 89 2.59 3.50 -4.51
CA ASP A 89 3.21 4.78 -4.76
C ASP A 89 2.17 5.88 -4.52
N ILE A 90 2.41 6.75 -3.54
CA ILE A 90 1.46 7.81 -3.16
C ILE A 90 2.16 9.17 -3.30
N ASN A 91 1.55 10.08 -4.07
CA ASN A 91 1.99 11.47 -4.16
C ASN A 91 1.43 12.27 -2.97
N LEU A 92 2.29 13.03 -2.29
CA LEU A 92 1.91 13.85 -1.14
C LEU A 92 1.01 15.04 -1.50
N GLU A 93 1.03 15.52 -2.75
CA GLU A 93 0.24 16.68 -3.20
C GLU A 93 -1.27 16.44 -3.08
N ASN A 94 -1.71 15.21 -3.42
CA ASN A 94 -3.12 14.84 -3.43
C ASN A 94 -3.43 13.61 -2.55
N LEU A 95 -2.41 12.96 -1.98
CA LEU A 95 -2.53 11.70 -1.24
C LEU A 95 -3.14 10.55 -2.07
N GLU A 96 -2.89 10.61 -3.37
CA GLU A 96 -3.33 9.62 -4.34
C GLU A 96 -2.13 9.07 -5.10
N GLY A 97 -2.30 7.86 -5.64
CA GLY A 97 -1.36 7.31 -6.59
C GLY A 97 -1.78 5.93 -7.06
N GLU A 98 -0.81 5.06 -7.25
CA GLU A 98 -1.02 3.74 -7.84
C GLU A 98 -0.54 2.65 -6.88
N GLY A 99 -1.32 1.59 -6.75
CA GLY A 99 -0.94 0.46 -5.92
C GLY A 99 -1.44 -0.86 -6.47
N TYR A 100 -0.78 -1.93 -6.06
CA TYR A 100 -1.11 -3.30 -6.39
C TYR A 100 -0.60 -4.26 -5.32
N LEU A 101 -1.11 -5.49 -5.35
CA LEU A 101 -0.71 -6.57 -4.48
C LEU A 101 0.15 -7.58 -5.23
N VAL A 102 1.18 -8.09 -4.56
CA VAL A 102 2.01 -9.18 -5.06
C VAL A 102 1.77 -10.38 -4.15
N PRO A 103 1.20 -11.49 -4.64
CA PRO A 103 1.10 -12.71 -3.85
C PRO A 103 2.50 -13.17 -3.46
N LEU A 104 2.70 -13.37 -2.15
CA LEU A 104 3.86 -14.06 -1.63
C LEU A 104 3.45 -15.53 -1.62
N GLU A 105 3.69 -16.23 -2.72
CA GLU A 105 3.56 -17.68 -2.71
C GLU A 105 4.49 -18.20 -1.60
N ASP A 106 3.94 -18.95 -0.64
CA ASP A 106 4.78 -19.80 0.21
C ASP A 106 5.46 -20.75 -0.78
N ASP A 107 6.78 -20.63 -0.90
CA ASP A 107 7.66 -21.39 -1.78
C ASP A 107 7.59 -22.88 -1.38
N GLU A 108 6.49 -23.55 -1.72
CA GLU A 108 6.29 -25.00 -1.61
C GLU A 108 6.24 -25.59 -3.04
N GLU A 109 7.13 -25.14 -3.92
CA GLU A 109 7.49 -25.88 -5.12
C GLU A 109 9.00 -25.77 -5.40
N SER A 110 9.79 -26.37 -4.52
CA SER A 110 11.18 -26.74 -4.81
C SER A 110 11.55 -28.05 -4.09
N ALA A 111 11.04 -29.16 -4.61
CA ALA A 111 11.73 -30.45 -4.55
C ALA A 111 11.22 -31.34 -5.68
N ALA A 112 11.85 -31.20 -6.85
CA ALA A 112 11.81 -32.18 -7.94
C ALA A 112 12.62 -33.44 -7.56
#